data_AF-C7MZF0-F1
#
_entry.id   AF-C7MZF0-F1
#
_cell.length_a   1.000
_cell.length_b   1.000
_cell.length_c   1.000
_cell.angle_alpha   90.00
_cell.angle_beta   90.00
_cell.angle_gamma   90.00
#
_symmetry.space_group_name_H-M   'P 1'
#
loop_
_entity.id
_entity.type
_entity.pdbx_description
1 polymer ?
#
loop_
_entity_poly.entity_id
_entity_poly.type
_entity_poly.pdbx_seq_one_letter_code
_entity_poly.pdbx_strand_id
1 'polypeptide(L)'
;MIMTSSDTTADATTVARPRSRSRGIVLLVLASLCFGSSGVLGKPAMLSGLTPEQVATARISIAAVVLLLGVGLTRPALLRVRRGQWRLLLGYGLLGVAGVQLFYFLAAARVPVGIAILLEFTSPVLVALWVRFVRRVRLPWPMWTGIGLALLGLALVARVHEGLVLDVLGLLAGIAAALCSAAYFLIGEQGVASHHPLSMVTWGMVIAAVAVCLIAPPWTMPSSTLLSSAEFGPWRPPVWLLLVTVAVLSTVFAYLAGITALRHLPASTASVLALLEPLVATSMAWALLGEALVWVQILGAFVLLGGALLVQLTAPAAQGGPTGPVEPLPGEAPSEDRVFRRSRKERQGEP
;
A
#
# COMPACT_ATOMS: atom_id res chain seq x y z
N MET A 1 25.61 59.54 -18.96
CA MET A 1 24.56 60.09 -18.08
C MET A 1 23.24 59.61 -18.67
N ILE A 2 22.37 58.77 -18.10
CA ILE A 2 22.25 58.12 -16.79
C ILE A 2 21.57 56.75 -16.98
N MET A 3 21.85 55.89 -16.02
CA MET A 3 21.54 54.46 -15.84
C MET A 3 20.11 54.23 -15.27
N THR A 4 19.68 52.95 -15.24
CA THR A 4 18.59 52.33 -14.44
C THR A 4 17.13 52.64 -14.82
N SER A 5 16.16 51.71 -14.76
CA SER A 5 15.98 50.58 -13.83
C SER A 5 15.21 49.40 -14.43
N SER A 6 15.65 48.22 -14.01
CA SER A 6 14.95 46.94 -13.93
C SER A 6 13.62 47.02 -13.17
N ASP A 7 12.61 46.24 -13.60
CA ASP A 7 11.64 45.63 -12.69
C ASP A 7 11.23 44.24 -13.24
N THR A 8 11.73 43.17 -12.63
CA THR A 8 11.26 42.52 -11.39
C THR A 8 10.21 41.45 -11.70
N THR A 9 10.72 40.22 -11.71
CA THR A 9 10.08 38.91 -11.60
C THR A 9 8.82 38.90 -10.72
N ALA A 10 7.67 38.59 -11.31
CA ALA A 10 6.54 38.00 -10.58
C ALA A 10 6.62 36.47 -10.72
N ASP A 11 7.61 35.89 -10.04
CA ASP A 11 7.71 34.45 -9.84
C ASP A 11 6.54 34.05 -8.93
N ALA A 12 5.48 33.50 -9.53
CA ALA A 12 4.38 32.91 -8.80
C ALA A 12 4.89 31.65 -8.10
N THR A 13 5.51 31.86 -6.95
CA THR A 13 5.90 30.82 -6.00
C THR A 13 4.63 30.08 -5.60
N THR A 14 4.36 29.00 -6.33
CA THR A 14 3.33 28.04 -5.98
C THR A 14 3.81 27.39 -4.70
N VAL A 15 3.36 27.91 -3.55
CA VAL A 15 3.71 27.39 -2.24
C VAL A 15 3.22 25.94 -2.17
N ALA A 16 4.12 25.01 -2.48
CA ALA A 16 3.90 23.58 -2.32
C ALA A 16 3.55 23.35 -0.85
N ARG A 17 2.29 23.01 -0.57
CA ARG A 17 1.83 22.77 0.81
C ARG A 17 2.75 21.75 1.48
N PRO A 18 3.20 21.99 2.73
CA PRO A 18 4.05 21.04 3.43
C PRO A 18 3.32 19.69 3.54
N ARG A 19 3.96 18.63 3.05
CA ARG A 19 3.50 17.25 3.23
C ARG A 19 3.43 16.97 4.74
N SER A 20 2.22 16.88 5.29
CA SER A 20 2.04 16.61 6.71
C SER A 20 2.39 15.14 7.02
N ARG A 21 3.59 14.92 7.56
CA ARG A 21 4.09 13.59 7.94
C ARG A 21 3.09 12.80 8.79
N SER A 22 2.42 13.46 9.73
CA SER A 22 1.41 12.84 10.59
C SER A 22 0.23 12.25 9.82
N ARG A 23 -0.25 12.90 8.73
CA ARG A 23 -1.31 12.34 7.89
C ARG A 23 -0.86 11.07 7.20
N GLY A 24 0.39 11.02 6.72
CA GLY A 24 0.96 9.82 6.14
C GLY A 24 1.01 8.65 7.13
N ILE A 25 1.40 8.92 8.38
CA ILE A 25 1.43 7.90 9.44
C ILE A 25 0.02 7.37 9.72
N VAL A 26 -0.96 8.28 9.91
CA VAL A 26 -2.35 7.89 10.16
C VAL A 26 -2.91 7.06 9.01
N LEU A 27 -2.69 7.47 7.76
CA LEU A 27 -3.13 6.71 6.59
C LEU A 27 -2.50 5.32 6.53
N LEU A 28 -1.23 5.19 6.88
CA LEU A 28 -0.56 3.88 6.84
C LEU A 28 -1.01 2.97 7.99
N VAL A 29 -1.25 3.52 9.18
CA VAL A 29 -1.86 2.77 10.29
C VAL A 29 -3.26 2.29 9.91
N LEU A 30 -4.07 3.14 9.28
CA LEU A 30 -5.38 2.75 8.75
C LEU A 30 -5.25 1.66 7.67
N ALA A 31 -4.26 1.75 6.79
CA ALA A 31 -3.98 0.72 5.80
C ALA A 31 -3.62 -0.61 6.47
N SER A 32 -2.71 -0.61 7.45
CA SER A 32 -2.33 -1.80 8.22
C SER A 32 -3.51 -2.39 9.00
N LEU A 33 -4.41 -1.56 9.53
CA LEU A 33 -5.65 -2.02 10.16
C LEU A 33 -6.56 -2.75 9.16
N CYS A 34 -6.75 -2.15 7.98
CA CYS A 34 -7.57 -2.73 6.92
C CYS A 34 -6.95 -4.04 6.36
N PHE A 35 -5.64 -4.06 6.11
CA PHE A 35 -4.95 -5.26 5.64
C PHE A 35 -4.93 -6.37 6.70
N GLY A 36 -4.60 -6.05 7.96
CA GLY A 36 -4.58 -7.02 9.05
C GLY A 36 -5.94 -7.66 9.31
N SER A 37 -7.04 -6.91 9.08
CA SER A 37 -8.40 -7.47 9.15
C SER A 37 -8.74 -8.47 8.05
N SER A 38 -7.97 -8.48 6.94
CA SER A 38 -8.25 -9.36 5.80
C SER A 38 -8.21 -10.84 6.16
N GLY A 39 -7.31 -11.24 7.07
CA GLY A 39 -7.19 -12.65 7.48
C GLY A 39 -8.43 -13.14 8.23
N VAL A 40 -8.91 -12.33 9.18
CA VAL A 40 -10.11 -12.63 9.97
C VAL A 40 -11.38 -12.68 9.11
N LEU A 41 -11.51 -11.73 8.17
CA LEU A 41 -12.66 -11.67 7.27
C LEU A 41 -12.60 -12.73 6.16
N GLY A 42 -11.39 -13.16 5.76
CA GLY A 42 -11.17 -14.16 4.73
C GLY A 42 -11.28 -15.61 5.21
N LYS A 43 -10.94 -15.88 6.49
CA LYS A 43 -10.96 -17.25 7.06
C LYS A 43 -12.29 -17.99 6.88
N PRO A 44 -13.47 -17.38 7.11
CA PRO A 44 -14.76 -18.07 6.90
C PRO A 44 -15.00 -18.44 5.43
N ALA A 45 -14.58 -17.60 4.49
CA ALA A 45 -14.66 -17.91 3.06
C ALA A 45 -13.76 -19.11 2.70
N MET A 46 -12.58 -19.20 3.32
CA MET A 46 -11.70 -20.36 3.13
C MET A 46 -12.27 -21.64 3.75
N LEU A 47 -12.87 -21.54 4.95
CA LEU A 47 -13.52 -22.67 5.62
C LEU A 47 -14.75 -23.19 4.85
N SER A 48 -15.37 -22.36 4.01
CA SER A 48 -16.44 -22.79 3.08
C SER A 48 -15.94 -23.60 1.88
N GLY A 49 -14.63 -23.80 1.73
CA GLY A 49 -14.01 -24.61 0.69
C GLY A 49 -13.28 -23.83 -0.40
N LEU A 50 -13.15 -22.50 -0.28
CA LEU A 50 -12.34 -21.70 -1.20
C LEU A 50 -10.85 -21.77 -0.86
N THR A 51 -10.01 -21.88 -1.88
CA THR A 51 -8.56 -21.80 -1.67
C THR A 51 -8.11 -20.35 -1.39
N PRO A 52 -6.99 -20.12 -0.69
CA PRO A 52 -6.44 -18.78 -0.48
C PRO A 52 -6.24 -17.99 -1.79
N GLU A 53 -5.77 -18.68 -2.83
CA GLU A 53 -5.55 -18.14 -4.17
C GLU A 53 -6.86 -17.66 -4.81
N GLN A 54 -7.94 -18.44 -4.67
CA GLN A 54 -9.26 -18.06 -5.15
C GLN A 54 -9.79 -16.82 -4.41
N VAL A 55 -9.68 -16.79 -3.08
CA VAL A 55 -10.11 -15.63 -2.28
C VAL A 55 -9.35 -14.36 -2.68
N ALA A 56 -8.04 -14.46 -2.88
CA ALA A 56 -7.22 -13.33 -3.33
C ALA A 56 -7.55 -12.90 -4.76
N THR A 57 -7.80 -13.84 -5.67
CA THR A 57 -8.18 -13.49 -7.04
C THR A 57 -9.55 -12.81 -7.08
N ALA A 58 -10.51 -13.31 -6.30
CA ALA A 58 -11.82 -12.70 -6.16
C ALA A 58 -11.71 -11.27 -5.62
N ARG A 59 -10.99 -11.06 -4.50
CA ARG A 59 -10.90 -9.73 -3.88
C ARG A 59 -10.23 -8.70 -4.81
N ILE A 60 -9.16 -9.09 -5.52
CA ILE A 60 -8.45 -8.20 -6.45
C ILE A 60 -9.35 -7.86 -7.65
N SER A 61 -10.07 -8.86 -8.18
CA SER A 61 -10.99 -8.67 -9.31
C SER A 61 -12.18 -7.78 -8.94
N ILE A 62 -12.80 -8.03 -7.78
CA ILE A 62 -13.89 -7.19 -7.26
C ILE A 62 -13.38 -5.77 -7.00
N ALA A 63 -12.21 -5.61 -6.38
CA ALA A 63 -11.60 -4.30 -6.14
C ALA A 63 -11.34 -3.54 -7.45
N ALA A 64 -10.84 -4.21 -8.48
CA ALA A 64 -10.63 -3.63 -9.80
C ALA A 64 -11.94 -3.13 -10.43
N VAL A 65 -13.01 -3.93 -10.37
CA VAL A 65 -14.33 -3.53 -10.89
C VAL A 65 -14.90 -2.35 -10.09
N VAL A 66 -14.89 -2.43 -8.76
CA VAL A 66 -15.41 -1.38 -7.88
C VAL A 66 -14.67 -0.05 -8.10
N LEU A 67 -13.34 -0.09 -8.21
CA LEU A 67 -12.54 1.09 -8.49
C LEU A 67 -12.78 1.61 -9.90
N LEU A 68 -12.78 0.75 -10.93
CA LEU A 68 -12.97 1.18 -12.31
C LEU A 68 -14.35 1.83 -12.51
N LEU A 69 -15.41 1.23 -11.96
CA LEU A 69 -16.76 1.78 -12.01
C LEU A 69 -16.87 3.05 -11.15
N GLY A 70 -16.42 3.01 -9.90
CA GLY A 70 -16.51 4.16 -9.00
C GLY A 70 -15.78 5.38 -9.55
N VAL A 71 -14.59 5.19 -10.11
CA VAL A 71 -13.78 6.27 -10.69
C VAL A 71 -14.31 6.69 -12.06
N GLY A 72 -14.76 5.75 -12.88
CA GLY A 72 -15.38 6.05 -14.17
C GLY A 72 -16.65 6.89 -14.04
N LEU A 73 -17.47 6.63 -13.01
CA LEU A 73 -18.71 7.37 -12.76
C LEU A 73 -18.48 8.71 -12.06
N THR A 74 -17.52 8.81 -11.13
CA THR A 74 -17.33 10.03 -10.33
C THR A 74 -16.28 10.98 -10.88
N ARG A 75 -15.18 10.46 -11.44
CA ARG A 75 -14.00 11.23 -11.88
C ARG A 75 -13.32 10.59 -13.10
N PRO A 76 -14.02 10.49 -14.25
CA PRO A 76 -13.49 9.80 -15.45
C PRO A 76 -12.19 10.41 -15.97
N ALA A 77 -11.94 11.69 -15.71
CA ALA A 77 -10.67 12.35 -16.06
C ALA A 77 -9.44 11.64 -15.44
N LEU A 78 -9.59 11.01 -14.27
CA LEU A 78 -8.50 10.28 -13.59
C LEU A 78 -8.17 8.93 -14.26
N LEU A 79 -9.03 8.42 -15.15
CA LEU A 79 -8.75 7.22 -15.93
C LEU A 79 -7.92 7.52 -17.19
N ARG A 80 -7.78 8.79 -17.58
CA ARG A 80 -6.98 9.19 -18.74
C ARG A 80 -5.49 9.08 -18.42
N VAL A 81 -4.81 8.14 -19.06
CA VAL A 81 -3.37 7.89 -18.88
C VAL A 81 -2.61 8.23 -20.16
N ARG A 82 -1.56 9.06 -20.05
CA ARG A 82 -0.68 9.37 -21.19
C ARG A 82 0.15 8.14 -21.56
N ARG A 83 0.45 7.93 -22.85
CA ARG A 83 1.15 6.71 -23.34
C ARG A 83 2.46 6.39 -22.60
N GLY A 84 3.23 7.40 -22.21
CA GLY A 84 4.49 7.22 -21.47
C GLY A 84 4.34 6.73 -20.01
N GLN A 85 3.14 6.81 -19.44
CA GLN A 85 2.89 6.48 -18.04
C GLN A 85 2.50 5.01 -17.82
N TRP A 86 2.13 4.29 -18.89
CA TRP A 86 1.74 2.88 -18.82
C TRP A 86 2.83 1.97 -18.27
N ARG A 87 4.11 2.25 -18.55
CA ARG A 87 5.22 1.45 -18.01
C ARG A 87 5.24 1.46 -16.48
N LEU A 88 4.94 2.61 -15.88
CA LEU A 88 4.89 2.74 -14.42
C LEU A 88 3.67 2.00 -13.86
N LEU A 89 2.50 2.15 -14.48
CA LEU A 89 1.28 1.46 -14.05
C LEU A 89 1.37 -0.07 -14.21
N LEU A 90 1.95 -0.53 -15.32
CA LEU A 90 2.23 -1.95 -15.56
C LEU A 90 3.21 -2.50 -14.53
N GLY A 91 4.32 -1.79 -14.26
CA GLY A 91 5.25 -2.17 -13.21
C GLY A 91 4.58 -2.23 -11.84
N TYR A 92 3.76 -1.24 -11.51
CA TYR A 92 3.02 -1.20 -10.24
C TYR A 92 2.00 -2.32 -10.10
N GLY A 93 1.15 -2.55 -11.11
CA GLY A 93 0.14 -3.62 -11.07
C GLY A 93 0.74 -5.02 -11.11
N LEU A 94 1.74 -5.25 -11.97
CA LEU A 94 2.36 -6.58 -12.12
C LEU A 94 3.29 -6.91 -10.97
N LEU A 95 4.18 -6.00 -10.54
CA LEU A 95 5.12 -6.29 -9.45
C LEU A 95 4.49 -5.95 -8.11
N GLY A 96 3.98 -4.74 -7.94
CA GLY A 96 3.53 -4.23 -6.65
C GLY A 96 2.19 -4.78 -6.14
N VAL A 97 1.39 -5.43 -6.99
CA VAL A 97 0.10 -5.98 -6.58
C VAL A 97 0.01 -7.48 -6.90
N ALA A 98 0.03 -7.86 -8.19
CA ALA A 98 -0.09 -9.27 -8.57
C ALA A 98 1.14 -10.10 -8.14
N GLY A 99 2.34 -9.59 -8.39
CA GLY A 99 3.60 -10.30 -8.13
C GLY A 99 3.76 -10.63 -6.65
N VAL A 100 3.51 -9.66 -5.76
CA VAL A 100 3.48 -9.89 -4.31
C VAL A 100 2.59 -11.07 -3.97
N GLN A 101 1.34 -11.05 -4.47
CA GLN A 101 0.35 -12.06 -4.16
C GLN A 101 0.72 -13.45 -4.67
N LEU A 102 1.16 -13.55 -5.93
CA LEU A 102 1.46 -14.81 -6.60
C LEU A 102 2.70 -15.48 -5.99
N PHE A 103 3.77 -14.70 -5.77
CA PHE A 103 4.99 -15.23 -5.17
C PHE A 103 4.79 -15.57 -3.68
N TYR A 104 3.97 -14.80 -2.96
CA TYR A 104 3.58 -15.14 -1.59
C TYR A 104 2.87 -16.50 -1.54
N PHE A 105 1.88 -16.74 -2.40
CA PHE A 105 1.19 -18.04 -2.41
C PHE A 105 2.11 -19.19 -2.79
N LEU A 106 2.99 -18.98 -3.77
CA LEU A 106 4.00 -19.98 -4.12
C LEU A 106 4.92 -20.28 -2.94
N ALA A 107 5.31 -19.27 -2.15
CA ALA A 107 6.09 -19.47 -0.94
C ALA A 107 5.28 -20.21 0.13
N ALA A 108 4.06 -19.76 0.42
CA ALA A 108 3.18 -20.35 1.44
C ALA A 108 2.77 -21.80 1.14
N ALA A 109 2.78 -22.21 -0.14
CA ALA A 109 2.54 -23.60 -0.55
C ALA A 109 3.75 -24.52 -0.31
N ARG A 110 4.94 -23.97 -0.06
CA ARG A 110 6.22 -24.69 -0.04
C ARG A 110 6.94 -24.61 1.31
N VAL A 111 6.80 -23.49 2.00
CA VAL A 111 7.37 -23.25 3.33
C VAL A 111 6.27 -22.86 4.31
N PRO A 112 6.49 -23.07 5.63
CA PRO A 112 5.57 -22.64 6.66
C PRO A 112 5.16 -21.17 6.50
N VAL A 113 3.88 -20.87 6.69
CA VAL A 113 3.29 -19.54 6.44
C VAL A 113 4.02 -18.44 7.20
N GLY A 114 4.47 -18.70 8.43
CA GLY A 114 5.27 -17.75 9.21
C GLY A 114 6.61 -17.38 8.54
N ILE A 115 7.26 -18.34 7.88
CA ILE A 115 8.48 -18.09 7.10
C ILE A 115 8.15 -17.29 5.85
N ALA A 116 7.08 -17.64 5.12
CA ALA A 116 6.66 -16.90 3.94
C ALA A 116 6.37 -15.43 4.25
N ILE A 117 5.65 -15.15 5.35
CA ILE A 117 5.37 -13.79 5.84
C ILE A 117 6.68 -13.08 6.20
N LEU A 118 7.56 -13.72 6.98
CA LEU A 118 8.83 -13.10 7.36
C LEU A 118 9.65 -12.72 6.12
N LEU A 119 9.72 -13.61 5.12
CA LEU A 119 10.42 -13.37 3.87
C LEU A 119 9.82 -12.18 3.13
N GLU A 120 8.51 -12.15 2.91
CA GLU A 120 7.84 -11.04 2.23
C GLU A 120 8.11 -9.68 2.92
N PHE A 121 8.00 -9.67 4.25
CA PHE A 121 8.23 -8.48 5.07
C PHE A 121 9.71 -8.13 5.27
N THR A 122 10.65 -8.82 4.61
CA THR A 122 12.02 -8.31 4.44
C THR A 122 12.11 -7.17 3.43
N SER A 123 11.00 -6.83 2.75
CA SER A 123 10.93 -5.71 1.80
C SER A 123 11.50 -4.37 2.32
N PRO A 124 11.39 -3.97 3.61
CA PRO A 124 11.99 -2.73 4.10
C PRO A 124 13.52 -2.71 4.01
N VAL A 125 14.18 -3.87 4.11
CA VAL A 125 15.63 -4.00 3.89
C VAL A 125 15.95 -3.71 2.44
N LEU A 126 15.20 -4.30 1.51
CA LEU A 126 15.38 -4.08 0.07
C LEU A 126 15.12 -2.62 -0.33
N VAL A 127 14.08 -1.99 0.24
CA VAL A 127 13.79 -0.57 0.04
C VAL A 127 14.92 0.29 0.59
N ALA A 128 15.43 0.01 1.80
CA ALA A 128 16.55 0.74 2.39
C ALA A 128 17.84 0.60 1.56
N LEU A 129 18.16 -0.62 1.10
CA LEU A 129 19.29 -0.87 0.21
C LEU A 129 19.16 -0.11 -1.11
N TRP A 130 17.98 -0.13 -1.73
CA TRP A 130 17.72 0.62 -2.96
C TRP A 130 17.91 2.13 -2.76
N VAL A 131 17.35 2.68 -1.68
CA VAL A 131 17.51 4.11 -1.35
C VAL A 131 18.97 4.46 -1.10
N ARG A 132 19.73 3.58 -0.45
CA ARG A 132 21.14 3.79 -0.11
C ARG A 132 22.09 3.70 -1.31
N PHE A 133 21.89 2.72 -2.19
CA PHE A 133 22.81 2.41 -3.28
C PHE A 133 22.37 3.01 -4.62
N VAL A 134 21.07 2.95 -4.94
CA VAL A 134 20.55 3.43 -6.23
C VAL A 134 20.21 4.91 -6.16
N ARG A 135 19.44 5.32 -5.15
CA ARG A 135 19.13 6.76 -4.95
C ARG A 135 20.27 7.53 -4.28
N ARG A 136 21.34 6.84 -3.85
CA ARG A 136 22.54 7.40 -3.21
C ARG A 136 22.24 8.30 -2.00
N VAL A 137 21.13 8.05 -1.30
CA VAL A 137 20.76 8.77 -0.08
C VAL A 137 21.47 8.11 1.11
N ARG A 138 22.15 8.92 1.94
CA ARG A 138 22.78 8.40 3.16
C ARG A 138 21.70 8.10 4.19
N LEU A 139 21.57 6.82 4.55
CA LEU A 139 20.70 6.38 5.64
C LEU A 139 21.51 6.35 6.95
N PRO A 140 20.97 6.90 8.05
CA PRO A 140 21.67 6.92 9.33
C PRO A 140 21.77 5.50 9.91
N TRP A 141 22.85 5.20 10.62
CA TRP A 141 23.10 3.87 11.19
C TRP A 141 21.96 3.33 12.08
N PRO A 142 21.30 4.16 12.92
CA PRO A 142 20.12 3.76 13.68
C PRO A 142 18.93 3.24 12.85
N MET A 143 18.87 3.57 11.56
CA MET A 143 17.81 3.05 10.69
C MET A 143 18.00 1.56 10.41
N TRP A 144 19.25 1.11 10.24
CA TRP A 144 19.56 -0.31 10.01
C TRP A 144 19.29 -1.14 11.24
N THR A 145 19.61 -0.63 12.43
CA THR A 145 19.29 -1.30 13.69
C THR A 145 17.78 -1.37 13.92
N GLY A 146 17.05 -0.31 13.58
CA GLY A 146 15.59 -0.30 13.65
C GLY A 146 14.93 -1.32 12.71
N ILE A 147 15.41 -1.44 11.46
CA ILE A 147 14.94 -2.47 10.52
C ILE A 147 15.26 -3.88 11.06
N GLY A 148 16.47 -4.10 11.56
CA GLY A 148 16.87 -5.39 12.14
C GLY A 148 16.01 -5.80 13.33
N LEU A 149 15.74 -4.86 14.26
CA LEU A 149 14.82 -5.08 15.38
C LEU A 149 13.40 -5.37 14.90
N ALA A 150 12.91 -4.64 13.89
CA ALA A 150 11.56 -4.84 13.38
C ALA A 150 11.38 -6.24 12.76
N LEU A 151 12.38 -6.72 12.00
CA LEU A 151 12.39 -8.07 11.45
C LEU A 151 12.53 -9.15 12.53
N LEU A 152 13.36 -8.93 13.54
CA LEU A 152 13.50 -9.85 14.67
C LEU A 152 12.17 -9.98 15.42
N GLY A 153 11.51 -8.86 15.73
CA GLY A 153 10.20 -8.86 16.35
C GLY A 153 9.16 -9.59 15.50
N LEU A 154 9.17 -9.37 14.18
CA LEU A 154 8.28 -10.09 13.26
C LEU A 154 8.54 -11.60 13.26
N ALA A 155 9.81 -12.03 13.26
CA ALA A 155 10.16 -13.45 13.30
C ALA A 155 9.62 -14.15 14.56
N LEU A 156 9.62 -13.46 15.70
CA LEU A 156 9.03 -13.94 16.96
C LEU A 156 7.50 -14.02 16.87
N VAL A 157 6.84 -12.97 16.34
CA VAL A 157 5.38 -12.93 16.14
C VAL A 157 4.91 -14.03 15.19
N ALA A 158 5.66 -14.25 14.11
CA ALA A 158 5.39 -15.26 13.09
C ALA A 158 5.76 -16.69 13.52
N ARG A 159 6.28 -16.89 14.75
CA ARG A 159 6.65 -18.20 15.34
C ARG A 159 7.53 -19.06 14.42
N VAL A 160 8.49 -18.43 13.73
CA VAL A 160 9.39 -19.12 12.77
C VAL A 160 10.20 -20.26 13.42
N HIS A 161 10.36 -20.25 14.74
CA HIS A 161 11.07 -21.26 15.51
C HIS A 161 10.34 -22.62 15.60
N GLU A 162 9.04 -22.70 15.29
CA GLU A 162 8.24 -23.93 15.49
C GLU A 162 8.15 -24.83 14.26
N GLY A 163 8.66 -24.38 13.12
CA GLY A 163 8.59 -25.15 11.88
C GLY A 163 9.58 -24.59 10.87
N LEU A 164 10.76 -25.20 10.81
CA LEU A 164 11.79 -24.86 9.83
C LEU A 164 11.82 -25.94 8.74
N VAL A 165 10.93 -25.82 7.76
CA VAL A 165 11.02 -26.58 6.52
C VAL A 165 11.59 -25.64 5.46
N LEU A 166 12.82 -25.91 5.05
CA LEU A 166 13.52 -25.11 4.04
C LEU A 166 13.36 -25.78 2.68
N ASP A 167 12.39 -25.30 1.90
CA ASP A 167 12.33 -25.54 0.47
C ASP A 167 12.98 -24.37 -0.27
N VAL A 168 13.97 -24.65 -1.11
CA VAL A 168 14.70 -23.64 -1.88
C VAL A 168 13.73 -22.88 -2.78
N LEU A 169 12.76 -23.56 -3.40
CA LEU A 169 11.80 -22.90 -4.27
C LEU A 169 10.89 -21.95 -3.49
N GLY A 170 10.41 -22.38 -2.32
CA GLY A 170 9.62 -21.53 -1.43
C GLY A 170 10.40 -20.33 -0.90
N LEU A 171 11.68 -20.50 -0.57
CA LEU A 171 12.56 -19.41 -0.16
C LEU A 171 12.78 -18.39 -1.29
N LEU A 172 13.07 -18.86 -2.51
CA LEU A 172 13.21 -18.01 -3.68
C LEU A 172 11.91 -17.26 -3.99
N ALA A 173 10.75 -17.93 -3.86
CA ALA A 173 9.45 -17.31 -4.02
C ALA A 173 9.21 -16.23 -2.94
N GLY A 174 9.55 -16.48 -1.67
CA GLY A 174 9.43 -15.48 -0.61
C GLY A 174 10.31 -14.25 -0.84
N ILE A 175 11.54 -14.44 -1.33
CA ILE A 175 12.43 -13.32 -1.72
C ILE A 175 11.86 -12.56 -2.93
N ALA A 176 11.30 -13.27 -3.91
CA ALA A 176 10.62 -12.65 -5.04
C ALA A 176 9.40 -11.83 -4.60
N ALA A 177 8.64 -12.30 -3.60
CA ALA A 177 7.55 -11.56 -2.98
C ALA A 177 8.06 -10.29 -2.29
N ALA A 178 9.17 -10.36 -1.55
CA ALA A 178 9.80 -9.18 -0.95
C ALA A 178 10.30 -8.17 -1.99
N LEU A 179 10.87 -8.62 -3.11
CA LEU A 179 11.27 -7.75 -4.23
C LEU A 179 10.06 -7.05 -4.85
N CYS A 180 8.97 -7.78 -5.05
CA CYS A 180 7.70 -7.24 -5.52
C CYS A 180 7.10 -6.22 -4.53
N SER A 181 7.17 -6.51 -3.23
CA SER A 181 6.70 -5.62 -2.16
C SER A 181 7.57 -4.36 -2.07
N ALA A 182 8.90 -4.49 -2.24
CA ALA A 182 9.78 -3.32 -2.36
C ALA A 182 9.44 -2.49 -3.61
N ALA A 183 9.12 -3.14 -4.74
CA ALA A 183 8.65 -2.46 -5.95
C ALA A 183 7.32 -1.73 -5.73
N TYR A 184 6.38 -2.28 -4.95
CA TYR A 184 5.16 -1.59 -4.54
C TYR A 184 5.47 -0.24 -3.87
N PHE A 185 6.35 -0.22 -2.87
CA PHE A 185 6.69 1.02 -2.16
C PHE A 185 7.46 2.01 -3.05
N LEU A 186 8.45 1.53 -3.81
CA LEU A 186 9.32 2.38 -4.64
C LEU A 186 8.59 2.95 -5.87
N ILE A 187 7.88 2.11 -6.62
CA ILE A 187 7.11 2.51 -7.79
C ILE A 187 5.88 3.30 -7.34
N GLY A 188 5.25 2.91 -6.22
CA GLY A 188 4.14 3.65 -5.61
C GLY A 188 4.53 5.08 -5.26
N GLU A 189 5.65 5.28 -4.56
CA GLU A 189 6.17 6.61 -4.20
C GLU A 189 6.45 7.47 -5.45
N GLN A 190 7.10 6.89 -6.46
CA GLN A 190 7.37 7.59 -7.72
C GLN A 190 6.08 7.92 -8.48
N GLY A 191 5.12 6.99 -8.47
CA GLY A 191 3.88 7.14 -9.19
C GLY A 191 2.97 8.20 -8.58
N VAL A 192 2.86 8.28 -7.24
CA VAL A 192 2.02 9.29 -6.58
C VAL A 192 2.60 10.70 -6.62
N ALA A 193 3.88 10.83 -7.01
CA ALA A 193 4.49 12.11 -7.32
C ALA A 193 4.01 12.67 -8.68
N SER A 194 3.60 11.80 -9.61
CA SER A 194 3.17 12.18 -10.97
C SER A 194 1.69 11.91 -11.27
N HIS A 195 1.02 11.11 -10.43
CA HIS A 195 -0.37 10.68 -10.62
C HIS A 195 -1.20 10.87 -9.35
N HIS A 196 -2.52 10.84 -9.55
CA HIS A 196 -3.45 10.74 -8.44
C HIS A 196 -3.47 9.29 -7.87
N PRO A 197 -3.37 9.07 -6.53
CA PRO A 197 -3.38 7.77 -5.86
C PRO A 197 -4.49 6.87 -6.33
N LEU A 198 -5.70 7.44 -6.41
CA LEU A 198 -6.88 6.73 -6.88
C LEU A 198 -6.74 6.26 -8.34
N SER A 199 -6.07 7.01 -9.24
CA SER A 199 -5.76 6.53 -10.61
C SER A 199 -4.75 5.37 -10.57
N MET A 200 -3.69 5.52 -9.77
CA MET A 200 -2.66 4.48 -9.62
C MET A 200 -3.23 3.17 -9.09
N VAL A 201 -4.02 3.23 -8.02
CA VAL A 201 -4.62 2.04 -7.42
C VAL A 201 -5.64 1.42 -8.38
N THR A 202 -6.45 2.21 -9.07
CA THR A 202 -7.42 1.70 -10.05
C THR A 202 -6.72 0.91 -11.17
N TRP A 203 -5.76 1.53 -11.87
CA TRP A 203 -5.05 0.84 -12.95
C TRP A 203 -4.18 -0.30 -12.45
N GLY A 204 -3.52 -0.13 -11.30
CA GLY A 204 -2.75 -1.21 -10.67
C GLY A 204 -3.61 -2.43 -10.34
N MET A 205 -4.81 -2.22 -9.78
CA MET A 205 -5.77 -3.28 -9.49
C MET A 205 -6.31 -3.94 -10.75
N VAL A 206 -6.62 -3.16 -11.80
CA VAL A 206 -7.07 -3.72 -13.08
C VAL A 206 -5.99 -4.60 -13.71
N ILE A 207 -4.75 -4.11 -13.78
CA ILE A 207 -3.62 -4.87 -14.34
C ILE A 207 -3.36 -6.12 -13.50
N ALA A 208 -3.41 -6.00 -12.18
CA ALA A 208 -3.23 -7.12 -11.27
C ALA A 208 -4.34 -8.17 -11.40
N ALA A 209 -5.60 -7.72 -11.50
CA ALA A 209 -6.74 -8.60 -11.70
C ALA A 209 -6.59 -9.41 -12.99
N VAL A 210 -6.17 -8.78 -14.09
CA VAL A 210 -5.89 -9.49 -15.34
C VAL A 210 -4.76 -10.51 -15.15
N ALA A 211 -3.64 -10.12 -14.55
CA ALA A 211 -2.50 -11.01 -14.35
C ALA A 211 -2.83 -12.23 -13.46
N VAL A 212 -3.55 -12.02 -12.37
CA VAL A 212 -3.95 -13.09 -11.45
C VAL A 212 -5.03 -13.97 -12.07
N CYS A 213 -6.01 -13.40 -12.79
CA CYS A 213 -7.03 -14.18 -13.49
C CYS A 213 -6.46 -15.10 -14.59
N LEU A 214 -5.30 -14.76 -15.18
CA LEU A 214 -4.63 -15.66 -16.14
C LEU A 214 -4.08 -16.93 -15.47
N ILE A 215 -3.75 -16.86 -14.17
CA ILE A 215 -3.16 -17.96 -13.41
C ILE A 215 -4.24 -18.75 -12.67
N ALA A 216 -5.16 -18.05 -12.00
CA ALA A 216 -6.26 -18.62 -11.23
C ALA A 216 -7.60 -18.03 -11.72
N PRO A 217 -8.17 -18.55 -12.81
CA PRO A 217 -9.34 -17.91 -13.40
C PRO A 217 -10.56 -17.94 -12.49
N PRO A 218 -11.37 -16.86 -12.43
CA PRO A 218 -12.49 -16.76 -11.50
C PRO A 218 -13.60 -17.80 -11.76
N TRP A 219 -13.71 -18.31 -12.99
CA TRP A 219 -14.66 -19.39 -13.33
C TRP A 219 -14.28 -20.76 -12.77
N THR A 220 -13.10 -20.91 -12.17
CA THR A 220 -12.71 -22.13 -11.44
C THR A 220 -13.33 -22.20 -10.04
N MET A 221 -13.94 -21.11 -9.56
CA MET A 221 -14.60 -21.08 -8.26
C MET A 221 -15.94 -21.82 -8.31
N PRO A 222 -16.24 -22.73 -7.36
CA PRO A 222 -17.54 -23.37 -7.31
C PRO A 222 -18.63 -22.32 -7.05
N SER A 223 -19.51 -22.12 -8.02
CA SER A 223 -20.61 -21.14 -7.92
C SER A 223 -21.56 -21.47 -6.77
N SER A 224 -21.70 -22.75 -6.42
CA SER A 224 -22.45 -23.23 -5.25
C SER A 224 -21.85 -22.76 -3.92
N THR A 225 -20.52 -22.68 -3.81
CA THR A 225 -19.84 -22.19 -2.60
C THR A 225 -20.03 -20.69 -2.41
N LEU A 226 -20.09 -19.89 -3.48
CA LEU A 226 -20.30 -18.44 -3.40
C LEU A 226 -21.66 -18.05 -2.80
N LEU A 227 -22.69 -18.87 -3.07
CA LEU A 227 -24.05 -18.69 -2.55
C LEU A 227 -24.27 -19.36 -1.19
N SER A 228 -23.32 -20.19 -0.75
CA SER A 228 -23.40 -20.84 0.55
C SER A 228 -23.21 -19.85 1.71
N SER A 229 -23.82 -20.16 2.85
CA SER A 229 -23.62 -19.40 4.08
C SER A 229 -22.33 -19.83 4.76
N ALA A 230 -21.46 -18.87 5.08
CA ALA A 230 -20.28 -19.11 5.89
C ALA A 230 -20.57 -18.80 7.36
N GLU A 231 -20.04 -19.61 8.28
CA GLU A 231 -20.16 -19.34 9.71
C GLU A 231 -19.23 -18.19 10.11
N PHE A 232 -19.80 -17.11 10.63
CA PHE A 232 -19.07 -15.95 11.13
C PHE A 232 -19.59 -15.60 12.53
N GLY A 233 -19.10 -16.34 13.53
CA GLY A 233 -19.61 -16.26 14.90
C GLY A 233 -21.12 -16.57 14.94
N PRO A 234 -21.97 -15.70 15.50
CA PRO A 234 -23.42 -15.92 15.53
C PRO A 234 -24.13 -15.63 14.19
N TRP A 235 -23.42 -15.08 13.20
CA TRP A 235 -23.98 -14.69 11.90
C TRP A 235 -23.63 -15.73 10.83
N ARG A 236 -24.49 -15.86 9.82
CA ARG A 236 -24.31 -16.76 8.67
C ARG A 236 -24.39 -16.03 7.33
N PRO A 237 -23.53 -15.02 7.08
CA PRO A 237 -23.58 -14.27 5.83
C PRO A 237 -23.21 -15.18 4.64
N PRO A 238 -23.71 -14.88 3.44
CA PRO A 238 -23.28 -15.59 2.24
C PRO A 238 -21.82 -15.26 1.91
N VAL A 239 -21.08 -16.24 1.37
CA VAL A 239 -19.64 -16.12 1.09
C VAL A 239 -19.32 -14.92 0.18
N TRP A 240 -20.16 -14.64 -0.83
CA TRP A 240 -19.95 -13.49 -1.71
C TRP A 240 -19.94 -12.15 -0.96
N LEU A 241 -20.74 -12.00 0.11
CA LEU A 241 -20.79 -10.77 0.90
C LEU A 241 -19.50 -10.58 1.70
N LEU A 242 -18.92 -11.66 2.21
CA LEU A 242 -17.60 -11.64 2.85
C LEU A 242 -16.52 -11.25 1.85
N LEU A 243 -16.53 -11.85 0.64
CA LEU A 243 -15.57 -11.52 -0.41
C LEU A 243 -15.66 -10.05 -0.84
N VAL A 244 -16.87 -9.50 -1.00
CA VAL A 244 -17.08 -8.07 -1.30
C VAL A 244 -16.58 -7.20 -0.14
N THR A 245 -16.84 -7.59 1.10
CA THR A 245 -16.39 -6.85 2.28
C THR A 245 -14.86 -6.82 2.36
N VAL A 246 -14.19 -7.96 2.13
CA VAL A 246 -12.72 -8.07 2.07
C VAL A 246 -12.16 -7.27 0.89
N ALA A 247 -12.81 -7.33 -0.28
CA ALA A 247 -12.39 -6.56 -1.45
C ALA A 247 -12.48 -5.06 -1.20
N VAL A 248 -13.56 -4.58 -0.61
CA VAL A 248 -13.74 -3.14 -0.38
C VAL A 248 -12.87 -2.67 0.79
N LEU A 249 -12.99 -3.28 1.96
CA LEU A 249 -12.30 -2.83 3.18
C LEU A 249 -10.81 -3.14 3.12
N SER A 250 -10.45 -4.40 2.92
CA SER A 250 -9.07 -4.85 3.02
C SER A 250 -8.26 -4.73 1.74
N THR A 251 -8.90 -4.40 0.61
CA THR A 251 -8.20 -4.21 -0.67
C THR A 251 -8.35 -2.77 -1.16
N VAL A 252 -9.55 -2.29 -1.49
CA VAL A 252 -9.75 -0.93 -2.02
C VAL A 252 -9.29 0.14 -1.02
N PHE A 253 -9.83 0.13 0.20
CA PHE A 253 -9.46 1.13 1.21
C PHE A 253 -8.00 0.98 1.65
N ALA A 254 -7.54 -0.25 1.89
CA ALA A 254 -6.17 -0.50 2.34
C ALA A 254 -5.12 -0.01 1.32
N TYR A 255 -5.25 -0.38 0.05
CA TYR A 255 -4.33 0.08 -1.00
C TYR A 255 -4.45 1.59 -1.26
N LEU A 256 -5.67 2.15 -1.22
CA LEU A 256 -5.83 3.59 -1.40
C LEU A 256 -5.19 4.38 -0.26
N ALA A 257 -5.36 3.93 0.99
CA ALA A 257 -4.73 4.54 2.16
C ALA A 257 -3.20 4.39 2.10
N GLY A 258 -2.69 3.19 1.77
CA GLY A 258 -1.26 2.92 1.64
C GLY A 258 -0.59 3.75 0.54
N ILE A 259 -1.15 3.79 -0.65
CA ILE A 259 -0.63 4.62 -1.76
C ILE A 259 -0.77 6.11 -1.44
N THR A 260 -1.87 6.55 -0.82
CA THR A 260 -2.01 7.95 -0.42
C THR A 260 -1.00 8.33 0.67
N ALA A 261 -0.65 7.41 1.58
CA ALA A 261 0.38 7.63 2.59
C ALA A 261 1.77 7.87 1.95
N LEU A 262 2.09 7.21 0.83
CA LEU A 262 3.32 7.44 0.06
C LEU A 262 3.42 8.85 -0.54
N ARG A 263 2.33 9.63 -0.56
CA ARG A 263 2.41 11.07 -0.86
C ARG A 263 3.00 11.89 0.26
N HIS A 264 3.02 11.36 1.48
CA HIS A 264 3.40 12.07 2.69
C HIS A 264 4.63 11.48 3.38
N LEU A 265 4.96 10.22 3.09
CA LEU A 265 6.07 9.50 3.68
C LEU A 265 7.01 8.95 2.60
N PRO A 266 8.34 8.95 2.84
CA PRO A 266 9.28 8.23 2.01
C PRO A 266 8.99 6.72 1.99
N ALA A 267 9.30 6.05 0.88
CA ALA A 267 9.10 4.61 0.72
C ALA A 267 9.71 3.78 1.86
N SER A 268 10.90 4.17 2.34
CA SER A 268 11.62 3.45 3.40
C SER A 268 10.96 3.54 4.77
N THR A 269 10.29 4.67 5.07
CA THR A 269 9.50 4.82 6.29
C THR A 269 8.18 4.06 6.19
N ALA A 270 7.51 4.17 5.03
CA ALA A 270 6.26 3.48 4.78
C ALA A 270 6.43 1.94 4.83
N SER A 271 7.50 1.40 4.26
CA SER A 271 7.76 -0.05 4.27
C SER A 271 7.95 -0.59 5.70
N VAL A 272 8.64 0.15 6.59
CA VAL A 272 8.82 -0.30 7.98
C VAL A 272 7.53 -0.20 8.77
N LEU A 273 6.76 0.87 8.60
CA LEU A 273 5.46 0.98 9.24
C LEU A 273 4.45 -0.08 8.76
N ALA A 274 4.61 -0.60 7.54
CA ALA A 274 3.78 -1.71 7.06
C ALA A 274 3.97 -2.99 7.90
N LEU A 275 5.08 -3.14 8.64
CA LEU A 275 5.28 -4.23 9.60
C LEU A 275 4.26 -4.22 10.76
N LEU A 276 3.46 -3.16 10.91
CA LEU A 276 2.31 -3.14 11.81
C LEU A 276 1.20 -4.09 11.37
N GLU A 277 1.08 -4.41 10.08
CA GLU A 277 0.03 -5.25 9.54
C GLU A 277 0.01 -6.66 10.18
N PRO A 278 1.13 -7.40 10.25
CA PRO A 278 1.18 -8.67 10.99
C PRO A 278 0.73 -8.55 12.45
N LEU A 279 1.04 -7.45 13.14
CA LEU A 279 0.61 -7.24 14.53
C LEU A 279 -0.91 -7.04 14.63
N VAL A 280 -1.49 -6.29 13.69
CA VAL A 280 -2.95 -6.16 13.59
C VAL A 280 -3.55 -7.53 13.31
N ALA A 281 -3.01 -8.29 12.35
CA ALA A 281 -3.53 -9.60 12.00
C ALA A 281 -3.53 -10.55 13.22
N THR A 282 -2.41 -10.64 13.96
CA THR A 282 -2.31 -11.48 15.17
C THR A 282 -3.25 -11.00 16.29
N SER A 283 -3.36 -9.68 16.52
CA SER A 283 -4.26 -9.15 17.55
C SER A 283 -5.73 -9.36 17.22
N MET A 284 -6.12 -9.21 15.95
CA MET A 284 -7.48 -9.50 15.50
C MET A 284 -7.79 -11.00 15.54
N ALA A 285 -6.83 -11.87 15.21
CA ALA A 285 -7.00 -13.32 15.35
C ALA A 285 -7.27 -13.72 16.81
N TRP A 286 -6.54 -13.17 17.78
CA TRP A 286 -6.83 -13.41 19.19
C TRP A 286 -8.19 -12.87 19.63
N ALA A 287 -8.48 -11.60 19.31
CA ALA A 287 -9.68 -10.93 19.80
C ALA A 287 -10.98 -11.50 19.21
N LEU A 288 -10.96 -11.90 17.92
CA LEU A 288 -12.16 -12.30 17.19
C LEU A 288 -12.28 -13.81 16.97
N LEU A 289 -11.16 -14.54 16.91
CA LEU A 289 -11.15 -16.00 16.68
C LEU A 289 -10.81 -16.79 17.96
N GLY A 290 -10.43 -16.11 19.06
CA GLY A 290 -10.07 -16.77 20.32
C GLY A 290 -8.74 -17.52 20.27
N GLU A 291 -7.88 -17.25 19.28
CA GLU A 291 -6.58 -17.90 19.14
C GLU A 291 -5.62 -17.42 20.24
N ALA A 292 -5.07 -18.32 21.06
CA ALA A 292 -4.24 -17.94 22.19
C ALA A 292 -2.94 -17.24 21.76
N LEU A 293 -2.66 -16.03 22.28
CA LEU A 293 -1.33 -15.44 22.19
C LEU A 293 -0.37 -16.15 23.12
N VAL A 294 0.76 -16.58 22.56
CA VAL A 294 1.89 -17.06 23.34
C VAL A 294 2.76 -15.87 23.75
N TRP A 295 3.40 -15.95 24.92
CA TRP A 295 4.29 -14.89 25.43
C TRP A 295 5.36 -14.42 24.42
N VAL A 296 5.85 -15.32 23.57
CA VAL A 296 6.82 -15.02 22.51
C VAL A 296 6.26 -14.03 21.49
N GLN A 297 4.98 -14.09 21.15
CA GLN A 297 4.35 -13.17 20.21
C GLN A 297 4.19 -11.77 20.82
N ILE A 298 3.86 -11.70 22.12
CA ILE A 298 3.77 -10.43 22.85
C ILE A 298 5.14 -9.74 22.88
N LEU A 299 6.20 -10.49 23.25
CA LEU A 299 7.56 -9.97 23.25
C LEU A 299 7.98 -9.51 21.83
N GLY A 300 7.70 -10.34 20.82
CA GLY A 300 7.95 -10.02 19.42
C GLY A 300 7.26 -8.72 18.99
N ALA A 301 6.02 -8.49 19.41
CA ALA A 301 5.29 -7.26 19.12
C ALA A 301 5.97 -6.02 19.70
N PHE A 302 6.43 -6.07 20.95
CA PHE A 302 7.17 -4.96 21.56
C PHE A 302 8.49 -4.67 20.84
N VAL A 303 9.25 -5.72 20.48
CA VAL A 303 10.50 -5.59 19.74
C VAL A 303 10.25 -4.98 18.35
N LEU A 304 9.20 -5.42 17.66
CA LEU A 304 8.81 -4.89 16.36
C LEU A 304 8.46 -3.40 16.43
N LEU A 305 7.59 -3.04 17.38
CA LEU A 305 7.17 -1.65 17.60
C LEU A 305 8.36 -0.74 17.97
N GLY A 306 9.28 -1.23 18.81
CA GLY A 306 10.50 -0.52 19.17
C GLY A 306 11.40 -0.26 17.94
N GLY A 307 11.59 -1.27 17.09
CA GLY A 307 12.33 -1.13 15.84
C GLY A 307 11.68 -0.13 14.87
N ALA A 308 10.35 -0.21 14.70
CA ALA A 308 9.58 0.70 13.86
C ALA A 308 9.64 2.15 14.37
N LEU A 309 9.56 2.35 15.69
CA LEU A 309 9.71 3.66 16.32
C LEU A 309 11.12 4.23 16.10
N LEU A 310 12.16 3.41 16.22
CA LEU A 310 13.54 3.84 15.99
C LEU A 310 13.75 4.31 14.55
N VAL A 311 13.23 3.57 13.55
CA VAL A 311 13.26 4.01 12.14
C VAL A 311 12.51 5.32 11.96
N GLN A 312 11.38 5.49 12.63
CA GLN A 312 10.59 6.72 12.53
C GLN A 312 11.32 7.93 13.09
N LEU A 313 11.95 7.80 14.25
CA LEU A 313 12.71 8.89 14.87
C LEU A 313 13.97 9.26 14.08
N THR A 314 14.48 8.33 13.28
CA THR A 314 15.75 8.48 12.55
C THR A 314 15.56 8.69 11.04
N ALA A 315 14.33 8.61 10.54
CA ALA A 315 14.04 8.79 9.13
C ALA A 315 14.46 10.20 8.66
N PRO A 316 15.24 10.31 7.57
CA PRO A 316 15.57 11.60 6.97
C PRO A 316 14.30 12.38 6.64
N ALA A 317 14.29 13.70 6.87
CA ALA A 317 13.21 14.56 6.40
C ALA A 317 13.01 14.31 4.90
N ALA A 318 11.75 14.13 4.47
CA ALA A 318 11.40 13.85 3.09
C ALA A 318 11.95 14.96 2.19
N GLN A 319 13.10 14.72 1.56
CA GLN A 319 13.67 15.66 0.61
C GLN A 319 12.77 15.67 -0.62
N GLY A 320 12.22 16.84 -0.95
CA GLY A 320 11.44 17.03 -2.16
C GLY A 320 12.25 16.58 -3.38
N GLY A 321 11.75 15.56 -4.09
CA GLY A 321 12.23 15.26 -5.42
C GLY A 321 12.11 16.49 -6.34
N PRO A 322 12.86 16.55 -7.45
CA PRO A 322 12.99 17.75 -8.28
C PRO A 322 11.62 18.32 -8.62
N THR A 323 11.41 19.57 -8.19
CA THR A 323 10.26 20.40 -8.53
C THR A 323 10.33 20.75 -10.02
N GLY A 324 9.93 19.80 -10.85
CA GLY A 324 9.40 20.14 -12.17
C GLY A 324 8.05 20.84 -11.99
N PRO A 325 7.63 21.75 -12.89
CA PRO A 325 6.34 22.40 -12.81
C PRO A 325 5.24 21.35 -12.65
N VAL A 326 4.57 21.35 -11.51
CA VAL A 326 3.37 20.53 -11.30
C VAL A 326 2.31 21.14 -12.19
N GLU A 327 2.12 20.55 -13.37
CA GLU A 327 1.00 20.91 -14.26
C GLU A 327 -0.30 20.71 -13.46
N PRO A 328 -1.14 21.75 -13.31
CA PRO A 328 -2.36 21.66 -12.51
C PRO A 328 -3.24 20.51 -13.00
N LEU A 329 -3.83 19.76 -12.07
CA LEU A 329 -4.79 18.71 -12.40
C LEU A 329 -5.93 19.30 -13.25
N PRO A 330 -6.36 18.64 -14.34
CA PRO A 330 -7.51 19.09 -15.13
C PRO A 330 -8.76 19.08 -14.23
N GLY A 331 -9.19 20.27 -13.80
CA GLY A 331 -10.35 20.47 -12.92
C GLY A 331 -10.09 21.33 -11.68
N GLU A 332 -8.84 21.71 -11.40
CA GLU A 332 -8.48 22.55 -10.24
C GLU A 332 -8.11 23.99 -10.63
N ALA A 333 -8.52 24.43 -11.83
CA ALA A 333 -8.45 25.83 -12.20
C ALA A 333 -9.22 26.65 -11.15
N PRO A 334 -8.63 27.72 -10.58
CA PRO A 334 -9.40 28.68 -9.82
C PRO A 334 -10.51 29.16 -10.75
N SER A 335 -11.77 28.95 -10.38
CA SER A 335 -12.92 29.53 -11.08
C SER A 335 -12.59 31.00 -11.38
N GLU A 336 -12.49 31.38 -12.66
CA GLU A 336 -12.10 32.72 -13.10
C GLU A 336 -12.93 33.82 -12.40
N ASP A 337 -14.14 33.47 -11.97
CA ASP A 337 -15.02 34.27 -11.11
C ASP A 337 -14.38 34.79 -9.81
N ARG A 338 -13.43 34.06 -9.18
CA ARG A 338 -12.77 34.53 -7.94
C ARG A 338 -11.70 35.57 -8.20
N VAL A 339 -11.00 35.47 -9.33
CA VAL A 339 -9.98 36.46 -9.73
C VAL A 339 -10.69 37.75 -10.16
N PHE A 340 -11.79 37.63 -10.90
CA PHE A 340 -12.56 38.79 -11.35
C PHE A 340 -13.30 39.51 -10.21
N ARG A 341 -13.88 38.78 -9.23
CA ARG A 341 -14.51 39.41 -8.05
C ARG A 341 -13.53 40.18 -7.17
N ARG A 342 -12.27 39.74 -7.08
CA ARG A 342 -11.25 40.42 -6.27
C ARG A 342 -10.77 41.71 -6.95
N SER A 343 -10.53 41.66 -8.26
CA SER A 343 -10.12 42.83 -9.05
C SER A 343 -11.22 43.91 -9.14
N ARG A 344 -12.51 43.52 -9.13
CA ARG A 344 -13.63 44.48 -9.10
C ARG A 344 -13.83 45.14 -7.73
N LYS A 345 -13.52 44.43 -6.63
CA LYS A 345 -13.58 44.99 -5.27
C LYS A 345 -12.43 45.97 -4.98
N GLU A 346 -11.27 45.74 -5.57
CA GLU A 346 -10.11 46.65 -5.45
C GLU A 346 -10.26 47.91 -6.32
N ARG A 347 -11.04 47.87 -7.41
CA ARG A 347 -11.33 49.07 -8.23
C ARG A 347 -12.52 49.92 -7.76
N GLN A 348 -13.29 49.46 -6.78
CA GLN A 348 -14.46 50.19 -6.25
C GLN A 348 -14.24 50.78 -4.85
N GLY A 349 -13.03 50.72 -4.31
CA GLY A 349 -12.68 51.29 -3.03
C GLY A 349 -11.51 52.25 -3.14
N GLU A 350 -11.73 53.42 -3.75
CA GLU A 350 -11.12 54.72 -3.40
C GLU A 350 -11.44 55.78 -4.48
N PRO A 351 -11.76 57.04 -4.10
CA PRO A 351 -12.52 57.53 -2.94
C PRO A 351 -13.96 57.95 -3.29
#